data_AF-A0A2E6UZF5-F1
#
_entry.id   AF-A0A2E6UZF5-F1
#
_cell.length_a   1.000
_cell.length_b   1.000
_cell.length_c   1.000
_cell.angle_alpha   90.00
_cell.angle_beta   90.00
_cell.angle_gamma   90.00
#
_symmetry.space_group_name_H-M   'P 1'
#
loop_
_entity.id
_entity.type
_entity.pdbx_description
1 polymer ?
#
loop_
_entity_poly.entity_id
_entity_poly.type
_entity_poly.pdbx_seq_one_letter_code
_entity_poly.pdbx_strand_id
1 'polypeptide(L)' 'MDKIKVIKWTSTAAVLTGIALTNLNIYPVNIMIHGAGATGWTIAGFITKDRALLTNFCLQLPLFIFGIINYFL' A
#
# COMPACT_ATOMS: atom_id res chain seq x y z
N MET A 1 -6.48 -8.49 -20.86
CA MET A 1 -6.18 -8.75 -19.44
C MET A 1 -7.07 -7.83 -18.62
N ASP A 2 -7.87 -8.33 -17.67
CA ASP A 2 -8.80 -7.48 -16.91
C ASP A 2 -8.08 -6.31 -16.24
N LYS A 3 -8.59 -5.08 -16.41
CA LYS A 3 -7.99 -3.86 -15.85
C LYS A 3 -7.76 -3.97 -14.34
N ILE A 4 -8.65 -4.66 -13.63
CA ILE A 4 -8.53 -4.95 -12.20
C ILE A 4 -7.36 -5.89 -11.89
N LYS A 5 -7.10 -6.87 -12.75
CA LYS A 5 -5.96 -7.78 -12.58
C LYS A 5 -4.65 -7.00 -12.65
N VAL A 6 -4.53 -6.05 -13.58
CA VAL A 6 -3.35 -5.17 -13.67
C VAL A 6 -3.16 -4.38 -12.37
N ILE A 7 -4.20 -3.71 -11.88
CA ILE A 7 -4.15 -2.93 -10.62
C ILE A 7 -3.71 -3.82 -9.45
N LYS A 8 -4.30 -5.02 -9.30
CA LYS A 8 -3.96 -5.93 -8.20
C LYS A 8 -2.49 -6.35 -8.26
N TRP A 9 -1.98 -6.75 -9.42
CA TRP A 9 -0.59 -7.20 -9.55
C TRP A 9 0.45 -6.08 -9.39
N THR A 10 0.19 -4.89 -9.95
CA THR A 10 1.08 -3.74 -9.72
C THR A 10 1.08 -3.32 -8.25
N SER A 11 -0.08 -3.35 -7.59
CA SER A 11 -0.21 -3.08 -6.16
C SER A 11 0.53 -4.09 -5.30
N THR A 12 0.41 -5.39 -5.61
CA THR A 12 1.17 -6.46 -4.94
C THR A 12 2.67 -6.24 -5.07
N ALA A 13 3.17 -5.94 -6.27
CA ALA A 13 4.60 -5.70 -6.47
C ALA A 13 5.10 -4.52 -5.62
N ALA A 14 4.33 -3.43 -5.55
CA ALA A 14 4.65 -2.27 -4.71
C ALA A 14 4.62 -2.61 -3.22
N VAL A 15 3.59 -3.32 -2.73
CA VAL A 15 3.51 -3.77 -1.32
C VAL A 15 4.71 -4.65 -0.95
N LEU A 16 5.02 -5.67 -1.76
CA LEU A 16 6.15 -6.57 -1.50
C LEU A 16 7.49 -5.83 -1.53
N THR A 17 7.64 -4.86 -2.43
CA THR A 17 8.82 -3.99 -2.46
C THR A 17 8.91 -3.16 -1.18
N GLY A 18 7.81 -2.55 -0.73
CA GLY A 18 7.74 -1.83 0.53
C GLY A 18 8.14 -2.70 1.72
N ILE A 19 7.63 -3.94 1.80
CA ILE A 19 7.99 -4.92 2.84
C ILE A 19 9.48 -5.28 2.78
N ALA A 20 10.04 -5.48 1.59
CA ALA A 20 11.47 -5.74 1.43
C ALA A 20 12.31 -4.55 1.92
N LEU A 21 11.95 -3.33 1.55
CA LEU A 21 12.62 -2.11 2.01
C LEU A 21 12.51 -1.90 3.52
N THR A 22 11.39 -2.30 4.15
CA THR A 22 11.26 -2.32 5.62
C THR A 22 12.30 -3.25 6.25
N ASN A 23 12.48 -4.45 5.72
CA ASN A 23 13.48 -5.41 6.24
C ASN A 23 14.93 -4.96 5.99
N LEU A 24 15.14 -4.06 5.01
CA LEU A 24 16.42 -3.40 4.75
C LEU A 24 16.61 -2.10 5.54
N ASN A 25 15.64 -1.70 6.39
CA ASN A 25 15.62 -0.45 7.15
C ASN A 25 15.73 0.82 6.28
N ILE A 26 15.22 0.79 5.04
CA ILE A 26 15.28 1.93 4.12
C ILE A 26 14.05 2.83 4.30
N TYR A 27 14.16 3.76 5.25
CA TYR A 27 13.11 4.71 5.61
C TYR A 27 13.39 6.12 5.03
N PRO A 28 12.39 6.89 4.53
CA PRO A 28 10.95 6.62 4.48
C PRO A 28 10.48 5.94 3.18
N VAL A 29 11.42 5.55 2.30
CA VAL A 29 11.09 4.98 0.97
C VAL A 29 10.24 3.72 1.08
N ASN A 30 10.49 2.88 2.10
CA ASN A 30 9.66 1.72 2.42
C ASN A 30 8.16 2.07 2.53
N ILE A 31 7.80 3.05 3.35
CA ILE A 31 6.42 3.49 3.59
C ILE A 31 5.84 4.17 2.35
N MET A 32 6.62 4.94 1.59
CA MET A 32 6.13 5.56 0.35
C MET A 32 5.75 4.52 -0.70
N ILE A 33 6.61 3.52 -0.94
CA ILE A 33 6.36 2.46 -1.91
C ILE A 33 5.26 1.51 -1.43
N HIS A 34 5.26 1.14 -0.15
CA HIS A 34 4.18 0.34 0.45
C HIS A 34 2.85 1.08 0.34
N GLY A 35 2.80 2.36 0.70
CA GLY A 35 1.60 3.19 0.66
C GLY A 35 1.02 3.35 -0.75
N ALA A 36 1.86 3.44 -1.78
CA ALA A 36 1.41 3.41 -3.17
C ALA A 36 0.72 2.08 -3.52
N GLY A 37 1.31 0.96 -3.10
CA GLY A 37 0.71 -0.37 -3.24
C GLY A 37 -0.61 -0.51 -2.46
N ALA A 38 -0.67 -0.02 -1.22
CA ALA A 38 -1.88 -0.04 -0.40
C ALA A 38 -3.00 0.82 -1.01
N THR A 39 -2.66 1.95 -1.63
CA THR A 39 -3.64 2.79 -2.36
C THR A 39 -4.25 2.02 -3.52
N GLY A 40 -3.42 1.34 -4.32
CA GLY A 40 -3.90 0.53 -5.44
C GLY A 40 -4.78 -0.64 -5.00
N TRP A 41 -4.44 -1.31 -3.88
CA TRP A 41 -5.29 -2.35 -3.31
C TRP A 41 -6.60 -1.82 -2.70
N THR A 42 -6.58 -0.61 -2.12
CA THR A 42 -7.79 0.06 -1.64
C THR A 42 -8.75 0.35 -2.80
N ILE A 43 -8.23 0.85 -3.92
CA ILE A 43 -9.01 1.06 -5.15
C ILE A 43 -9.55 -0.28 -5.68
N ALA A 44 -8.73 -1.32 -5.72
CA ALA A 44 -9.17 -2.64 -6.15
C ALA A 44 -10.29 -3.20 -5.25
N GLY A 45 -10.16 -3.09 -3.93
CA GLY A 45 -11.17 -3.50 -2.97
C GLY A 45 -12.47 -2.72 -3.11
N PHE A 46 -12.39 -1.41 -3.37
CA PHE A 46 -13.56 -0.56 -3.65
C PHE A 46 -14.31 -1.03 -4.90
N ILE A 47 -13.60 -1.25 -6.01
CA ILE A 47 -14.22 -1.66 -7.28
C ILE A 47 -14.81 -3.08 -7.17
N THR A 48 -14.12 -4.00 -6.49
CA THR A 48 -14.62 -5.38 -6.32
C THR A 48 -15.60 -5.54 -5.17
N LYS A 49 -15.96 -4.46 -4.46
CA LYS A 49 -16.83 -4.47 -3.27
C LYS A 49 -16.35 -5.43 -2.17
N ASP A 50 -15.03 -5.61 -2.06
CA ASP A 50 -14.40 -6.48 -1.08
C ASP A 50 -14.07 -5.69 0.19
N ARG A 51 -14.88 -5.90 1.23
CA ARG A 51 -14.75 -5.20 2.51
C ARG A 51 -13.48 -5.60 3.25
N ALA A 52 -13.01 -6.84 3.10
CA ALA A 52 -11.80 -7.30 3.78
C ALA A 52 -10.55 -6.60 3.21
N LEU A 53 -10.46 -6.48 1.88
CA LEU A 53 -9.40 -5.71 1.23
C LEU A 53 -9.45 -4.23 1.61
N LEU A 54 -10.65 -3.63 1.60
CA LEU A 54 -10.83 -2.24 2.01
C LEU A 54 -10.37 -2.00 3.46
N THR A 55 -10.81 -2.82 4.41
CA THR A 55 -10.41 -2.68 5.81
C THR A 55 -8.89 -2.81 5.98
N ASN A 56 -8.26 -3.77 5.31
CA ASN A 56 -6.82 -3.99 5.44
C ASN A 56 -6.00 -2.81 4.90
N PHE A 57 -6.23 -2.44 3.64
CA PHE A 57 -5.36 -1.47 2.95
C PHE A 57 -5.75 -0.01 3.20
N CYS A 58 -7.04 0.28 3.42
CA CYS A 58 -7.46 1.65 3.75
C CYS A 58 -6.93 2.09 5.12
N LEU A 59 -6.90 1.19 6.12
CA LEU A 59 -6.36 1.49 7.44
C LEU A 59 -4.82 1.61 7.45
N GLN A 60 -4.11 1.02 6.49
CA GLN A 60 -2.67 1.19 6.37
C GLN A 60 -2.28 2.62 5.95
N LEU A 61 -3.09 3.27 5.11
CA LEU A 61 -2.81 4.63 4.63
C LEU A 61 -2.67 5.69 5.76
N PRO A 62 -3.60 5.83 6.72
CA PRO A 62 -3.42 6.77 7.83
C PRO A 62 -2.23 6.39 8.73
N LEU A 63 -1.97 5.10 8.94
CA LEU A 63 -0.79 4.65 9.70
C LEU A 63 0.52 5.08 9.02
N PHE A 64 0.58 4.97 7.69
CA PHE A 64 1.71 5.44 6.90
C PHE A 64 1.86 6.96 6.91
N ILE A 65 0.75 7.70 6.89
CA ILE A 65 0.76 9.16 7.06
C ILE A 65 1.37 9.54 8.42
N PHE A 66 0.96 8.88 9.51
CA PHE A 66 1.55 9.12 10.82
C PHE A 66 3.05 8.82 10.86
N GLY A 67 3.49 7.73 10.22
CA GLY A 67 4.91 7.42 10.07
C GLY A 67 5.66 8.56 9.36
N ILE A 68 5.17 9.00 8.20
CA ILE A 68 5.79 10.10 7.44
C ILE A 68 5.83 11.39 8.26
N ILE A 69 4.74 11.75 8.95
CA ILE A 69 4.72 12.93 9.82
C ILE A 69 5.80 12.84 10.90
N ASN A 70 5.93 11.68 11.57
CA ASN A 70 6.95 11.45 12.59
C ASN A 70 8.39 11.44 12.05
N TYR A 71 8.59 11.23 10.75
CA TYR A 71 9.91 11.37 10.14
C TYR A 71 10.37 12.82 10.01
N PHE A 72 9.43 13.72 9.73
CA PHE A 72 9.72 15.11 9.38
C PHE A 72 9.56 16.09 10.55
N LEU A 73 8.74 15.75 11.55
CA LEU A 73 8.56 16.51 12.80
C LEU A 73 9.45 15.94 13.91
#